data_AF-A0A0R1WGG9-F1
#
_entry.id   AF-A0A0R1WGG9-F1
#
_cell.length_a   1.000
_cell.length_b   1.000
_cell.length_c   1.000
_cell.angle_alpha   90.00
_cell.angle_beta   90.00
_cell.angle_gamma   90.00
#
_symmetry.space_group_name_H-M   'P 1'
#
loop_
_entity.id
_entity.type
_entity.pdbx_description
1 polymer ?
#
loop_
_entity_poly.entity_id
_entity_poly.type
_entity_poly.pdbx_seq_one_letter_code
_entity_poly.pdbx_strand_id
1 'polypeptide(L)'
;MLPTAFNTISVMVISGLIGVATFIFQTDLNYFVALIVHFIITVLLVAVMIVVNHWGITLQSLWLIVIAHVVIWIVLRLQQERDVREINAKLNKRK
;
A
#
# COMPACT_ATOMS: atom_id res chain seq x y z
N MET A 1 -20.03 -1.77 21.08
CA MET A 1 -21.09 -1.34 20.12
C MET A 1 -21.11 -2.35 18.99
N LEU A 2 -22.30 -2.84 18.60
CA LEU A 2 -22.42 -3.76 17.47
C LEU A 2 -22.20 -2.98 16.15
N PRO A 3 -21.52 -3.57 15.14
CA PRO A 3 -21.41 -2.96 13.83
C PRO A 3 -22.80 -2.76 13.23
N THR A 4 -23.10 -1.55 12.76
CA THR A 4 -24.34 -1.32 12.01
C THR A 4 -24.25 -2.02 10.64
N ALA A 5 -25.39 -2.33 10.03
CA ALA A 5 -25.43 -2.88 8.67
C ALA A 5 -24.65 -1.98 7.68
N PHE A 6 -24.71 -0.66 7.87
CA PHE A 6 -23.92 0.30 7.11
C PHE A 6 -22.41 0.09 7.26
N ASN A 7 -21.91 -0.10 8.49
CA ASN A 7 -20.49 -0.33 8.73
C ASN A 7 -20.01 -1.63 8.08
N THR A 8 -20.80 -2.69 8.17
CA THR A 8 -20.47 -3.99 7.55
C THR A 8 -20.43 -3.89 6.03
N ILE A 9 -21.42 -3.22 5.42
CA ILE A 9 -21.45 -3.00 3.96
C ILE A 9 -20.28 -2.12 3.51
N SER A 10 -19.97 -1.06 4.25
CA SER A 10 -18.85 -0.18 3.95
C SER A 10 -17.52 -0.94 3.93
N VAL A 11 -17.25 -1.74 4.97
CA VAL A 11 -16.04 -2.58 5.05
C VAL A 11 -16.00 -3.60 3.90
N MET A 12 -17.13 -4.23 3.59
CA MET A 12 -17.22 -5.21 2.49
C MET A 12 -16.90 -4.56 1.13
N VAL A 13 -17.48 -3.39 0.83
CA VAL A 13 -17.20 -2.66 -0.41
C VAL A 13 -15.74 -2.23 -0.49
N ILE A 14 -15.19 -1.67 0.59
CA ILE A 14 -13.78 -1.25 0.65
C ILE A 14 -12.84 -2.45 0.46
N SER A 15 -13.12 -3.59 1.10
CA SER A 15 -12.32 -4.81 0.91
C SER A 15 -12.39 -5.35 -0.53
N GLY A 16 -13.56 -5.25 -1.17
CA GLY A 16 -13.71 -5.59 -2.59
C GLY A 16 -12.89 -4.68 -3.50
N LEU A 17 -12.89 -3.37 -3.24
CA LEU A 17 -12.09 -2.39 -3.98
C LEU A 17 -10.58 -2.62 -3.79
N ILE A 18 -10.14 -2.98 -2.57
CA ILE A 18 -8.76 -3.40 -2.31
C ILE A 18 -8.41 -4.65 -3.13
N GLY A 19 -9.32 -5.64 -3.18
CA GLY A 19 -9.18 -6.82 -4.03
C GLY A 19 -9.01 -6.45 -5.50
N VAL A 20 -9.85 -5.55 -6.03
CA VAL A 20 -9.73 -5.05 -7.41
C VAL A 20 -8.41 -4.29 -7.63
N ALA A 21 -7.94 -3.53 -6.65
CA ALA A 21 -6.64 -2.85 -6.73
C ALA A 21 -5.46 -3.82 -6.88
N THR A 22 -5.65 -5.12 -6.61
CA THR A 22 -4.62 -6.17 -6.81
C THR A 22 -4.37 -6.43 -8.30
N PHE A 23 -5.30 -6.09 -9.20
CA PHE A 23 -5.07 -6.21 -10.64
C PHE A 23 -3.90 -5.38 -11.16
N ILE A 24 -3.45 -4.36 -10.40
CA ILE A 24 -2.27 -3.59 -10.76
C ILE A 24 -0.99 -4.45 -10.83
N PHE A 25 -0.94 -5.56 -10.10
CA PHE A 25 0.17 -6.53 -10.17
C PHE A 25 0.17 -7.37 -11.45
N GLN A 26 -0.92 -7.36 -12.23
CA GLN A 26 -1.02 -8.06 -13.51
C GLN A 26 -0.70 -7.13 -14.70
N THR A 27 -0.41 -5.86 -14.45
CA THR A 27 -0.02 -4.90 -15.50
C THR A 27 1.48 -4.98 -15.80
N ASP A 28 1.91 -4.42 -16.93
CA ASP A 28 3.33 -4.33 -17.32
C ASP A 28 4.16 -3.38 -16.42
N LEU A 29 3.60 -2.86 -15.34
CA LEU A 29 4.33 -2.06 -14.36
C LEU A 29 5.40 -2.91 -13.67
N ASN A 30 6.54 -2.29 -13.37
CA ASN A 30 7.53 -2.89 -12.48
C ASN A 30 6.83 -3.31 -11.18
N TYR A 31 7.00 -4.57 -10.77
CA TYR A 31 6.38 -5.15 -9.58
C TYR A 31 6.49 -4.26 -8.34
N PHE A 32 7.61 -3.54 -8.18
CA PHE A 32 7.81 -2.58 -7.10
C PHE A 32 6.94 -1.32 -7.22
N VAL A 33 6.81 -0.77 -8.43
CA VAL A 33 5.93 0.37 -8.70
C VAL A 33 4.47 -0.05 -8.47
N ALA A 34 4.08 -1.24 -8.95
CA ALA A 34 2.78 -1.81 -8.70
C ALA A 34 2.51 -1.98 -7.19
N LEU A 35 3.51 -2.43 -6.41
CA LEU A 35 3.43 -2.59 -4.96
C LEU A 35 3.23 -1.24 -4.24
N ILE A 36 4.00 -0.21 -4.60
CA ILE A 36 3.87 1.14 -4.00
C ILE A 36 2.50 1.73 -4.32
N VAL A 37 2.05 1.63 -5.58
CA VAL A 37 0.76 2.17 -5.99
C VAL A 37 -0.38 1.41 -5.31
N HIS A 38 -0.32 0.08 -5.26
CA HIS A 38 -1.29 -0.72 -4.51
C HIS A 38 -1.32 -0.32 -3.02
N PHE A 39 -0.14 -0.12 -2.42
CA PHE A 39 -0.02 0.29 -1.03
C PHE A 39 -0.65 1.67 -0.77
N ILE A 40 -0.42 2.65 -1.64
CA ILE A 40 -1.04 3.98 -1.53
C ILE A 40 -2.56 3.89 -1.68
N ILE A 41 -3.06 3.11 -2.66
CA ILE A 41 -4.49 2.91 -2.91
C ILE A 41 -5.17 2.27 -1.68
N THR A 42 -4.57 1.24 -1.10
CA THR A 42 -5.11 0.56 0.08
C THR A 42 -5.16 1.47 1.30
N VAL A 43 -4.12 2.27 1.55
CA VAL A 43 -4.12 3.27 2.64
C VAL A 43 -5.20 4.33 2.44
N LEU A 44 -5.35 4.85 1.21
CA LEU A 44 -6.42 5.81 0.87
C LEU A 44 -7.82 5.21 1.09
N LEU A 45 -8.04 3.98 0.64
CA LEU A 45 -9.31 3.26 0.84
C LEU A 45 -9.65 3.08 2.32
N VAL A 46 -8.66 2.70 3.14
CA VAL A 46 -8.84 2.58 4.60
C VAL A 46 -9.13 3.95 5.23
N ALA A 47 -8.47 5.02 4.78
CA ALA A 47 -8.74 6.37 5.27
C ALA A 47 -10.17 6.83 4.92
N VAL A 48 -10.64 6.57 3.69
CA VAL A 48 -12.03 6.83 3.28
C VAL A 48 -13.00 6.05 4.14
N MET A 49 -12.72 4.78 4.43
CA MET A 49 -13.55 3.95 5.29
C MET A 49 -13.70 4.55 6.69
N ILE A 50 -12.61 5.04 7.28
CA ILE A 50 -12.63 5.68 8.60
C ILE A 50 -13.52 6.93 8.59
N VAL A 51 -13.40 7.77 7.55
CA VAL A 51 -14.21 9.00 7.41
C VAL A 51 -15.69 8.68 7.20
N VAL A 52 -16.01 7.73 6.30
CA VAL A 52 -17.40 7.35 5.95
C VAL A 52 -18.13 6.74 7.15
N ASN A 53 -17.44 5.95 7.97
CA ASN A 53 -18.05 5.34 9.15
C ASN A 53 -18.01 6.25 10.39
N HIS A 54 -17.52 7.48 10.25
CA HIS A 54 -17.29 8.41 11.36
C HIS A 54 -16.47 7.78 12.51
N TRP A 55 -15.55 6.88 12.16
CA TRP A 55 -14.69 6.26 13.15
C TRP A 55 -13.71 7.30 13.67
N GLY A 56 -13.67 7.47 14.99
CA GLY A 56 -12.72 8.37 15.62
C GLY A 56 -11.29 7.96 15.28
N ILE A 57 -10.47 8.94 14.90
CA ILE A 57 -9.02 8.75 14.71
C ILE A 57 -8.44 8.46 16.09
N THR A 58 -8.22 7.18 16.36
CA THR A 58 -7.65 6.70 17.62
C THR A 58 -6.15 6.50 17.45
N LEU A 59 -5.45 6.25 18.56
CA LEU A 59 -4.01 5.91 18.54
C LEU A 59 -3.70 4.77 17.54
N GLN A 60 -4.67 3.86 17.35
CA GLN A 60 -4.60 2.76 16.39
C GLN A 60 -4.60 3.23 14.93
N SER A 61 -5.35 4.27 14.60
CA SER A 61 -5.35 4.93 13.29
C SER A 61 -4.02 5.63 13.01
N LEU A 62 -3.39 6.22 14.03
CA LEU A 62 -2.05 6.81 13.91
C LEU A 62 -0.98 5.75 13.67
N TRP A 63 -1.08 4.60 14.34
CA TRP A 63 -0.19 3.46 14.09
C TRP A 63 -0.27 2.94 12.66
N LEU A 64 -1.45 2.94 12.02
CA LEU A 64 -1.59 2.57 10.61
C LEU A 64 -0.78 3.50 9.69
N ILE A 65 -0.76 4.81 9.97
CA ILE A 65 0.04 5.79 9.21
C ILE A 65 1.53 5.53 9.40
N VAL A 66 1.97 5.24 10.64
CA VAL A 66 3.38 4.92 10.94
C VAL A 66 3.80 3.63 10.25
N ILE A 67 3.00 2.57 10.34
CA ILE A 67 3.26 1.29 9.67
C ILE A 67 3.34 1.50 8.16
N ALA A 68 2.43 2.29 7.60
CA ALA A 68 2.44 2.61 6.18
C ALA A 68 3.71 3.32 5.74
N HIS A 69 4.19 4.28 6.53
CA HIS A 69 5.43 4.96 6.28
C HIS A 69 6.65 4.01 6.34
N VAL A 70 6.69 3.12 7.34
CA VAL A 70 7.76 2.11 7.49
C VAL A 70 7.78 1.14 6.32
N VAL A 71 6.61 0.66 5.86
CA VAL A 71 6.49 -0.24 4.71
C VAL A 71 7.02 0.43 3.45
N ILE A 72 6.59 1.66 3.16
CA ILE A 72 7.08 2.44 2.01
C ILE A 72 8.61 2.59 2.09
N TRP A 73 9.14 2.93 3.26
CA TRP A 73 10.56 3.12 3.48
C TRP A 73 11.40 1.85 3.27
N ILE A 74 10.93 0.69 3.76
CA ILE A 74 11.59 -0.61 3.53
C ILE A 74 11.62 -0.93 2.04
N VAL A 75 10.50 -0.74 1.34
CA VAL A 75 10.39 -1.01 -0.09
C VAL A 75 11.37 -0.14 -0.88
N LEU A 76 11.42 1.17 -0.59
CA LEU A 76 12.36 2.10 -1.23
C LEU A 76 13.83 1.70 -0.99
N ARG A 77 14.20 1.35 0.24
CA ARG A 77 15.57 0.96 0.59
C ARG A 77 16.02 -0.30 -0.16
N LEU A 78 15.17 -1.33 -0.20
CA LEU A 78 15.48 -2.58 -0.90
C LEU A 78 15.62 -2.38 -2.42
N GLN A 79 14.86 -1.46 -2.98
CA GLN A 79 14.88 -1.17 -4.42
C GLN A 79 16.13 -0.36 -4.81
N GLN A 80 16.51 0.62 -4.00
CA GLN A 80 17.73 1.39 -4.18
C GLN A 80 18.99 0.50 -4.17
N GLU A 81 19.00 -0.54 -3.33
CA GLU A 81 20.09 -1.54 -3.34
C GLU A 81 20.13 -2.40 -4.60
N ARG A 82 18.97 -2.72 -5.19
CA ARG A 82 18.90 -3.49 -6.45
C ARG A 82 19.38 -2.66 -7.63
N ASP A 83 18.94 -1.41 -7.73
CA ASP A 83 19.35 -0.50 -8.80
C ASP A 83 20.87 -0.24 -8.76
N VAL A 84 21.43 -0.02 -7.56
CA VAL A 84 22.88 0.12 -7.36
C VAL A 84 23.64 -1.14 -7.77
N ARG A 85 23.13 -2.33 -7.43
CA ARG A 85 23.74 -3.61 -7.84
C ARG A 85 23.70 -3.82 -9.36
N GLU A 86 22.59 -3.47 -10.01
CA GLU A 86 22.46 -3.57 -11.46
C GLU A 86 23.43 -2.63 -12.19
N ILE A 87 23.56 -1.38 -11.72
CA ILE A 87 24.49 -0.40 -12.27
C ILE A 87 25.93 -0.89 -12.11
N ASN A 88 26.30 -1.38 -10.92
CA ASN A 88 27.63 -1.93 -10.68
C ASN A 88 27.93 -3.17 -11.52
N ALA A 89 26.95 -4.06 -11.74
CA ALA A 89 27.11 -5.23 -12.60
C ALA A 89 27.33 -4.84 -14.08
N LYS A 90 26.63 -3.80 -14.56
CA LYS A 90 26.81 -3.26 -15.92
C LYS A 90 28.17 -2.57 -16.10
N LEU A 91 28.67 -1.88 -15.08
CA LEU A 91 30.01 -1.26 -15.09
C LEU A 91 31.12 -2.32 -15.07
N ASN A 92 30.95 -3.39 -14.30
CA ASN A 92 31.97 -4.44 -14.16
C ASN A 92 32.09 -5.33 -15.41
N LYS A 93 31.02 -5.45 -16.23
CA LYS A 93 31.05 -6.16 -17.53
C LYS A 93 31.69 -5.35 -18.68
N ARG A 94 31.95 -4.06 -18.48
CA ARG A 94 32.58 -3.17 -19.48
C ARG A 94 34.10 -3.01 -19.28
N LYS A 95 34.67 -3.59 -18.23
CA LYS A 95 36.10 -3.80 -18.07
C LYS A 95 36.46 -5.21 -18.51
#